data_AF-A0A6B3I5I5-F1
#
_entry.id   AF-A0A6B3I5I5-F1
#
_cell.length_a   1.000
_cell.length_b   1.000
_cell.length_c   1.000
_cell.angle_alpha   90.00
_cell.angle_beta   90.00
_cell.angle_gamma   90.00
#
_symmetry.space_group_name_H-M   'P 1'
#
loop_
_entity.id
_entity.type
_entity.pdbx_description
1 polymer ?
#
loop_
_entity_poly.entity_id
_entity_poly.type
_entity_poly.pdbx_seq_one_letter_code
_entity_poly.pdbx_strand_id
1 'polypeptide(L)'
;VGVGMGQVNRVDSAKLAVERAGEERAAGSYAASDAFFPFPDGLEILTAAGIKAVAQPGGSVRDELVIEAAKKAGVTMYFTGTRHFF
;
A
#
# COMPACT_ATOMS: atom_id res chain seq x y z
N VAL A 1 -4.77 -2.62 9.85
CA VAL A 1 -4.46 -2.15 11.24
C VAL A 1 -2.94 -2.15 11.38
N GLY A 2 -2.29 -1.24 12.12
CA GLY A 2 -0.81 -1.17 12.15
C GLY A 2 -0.23 -0.06 11.27
N VAL A 3 0.94 0.48 11.68
CA VAL A 3 1.56 1.67 11.06
C VAL A 3 3.04 1.43 10.83
N GLY A 4 3.49 1.55 9.58
CA GLY A 4 4.90 1.60 9.21
C GLY A 4 5.37 3.06 9.10
N MET A 5 6.18 3.50 10.04
CA MET A 5 6.59 4.92 10.17
C MET A 5 8.11 5.07 9.99
N GLY A 6 8.53 6.23 9.45
CA GLY A 6 9.93 6.66 9.43
C GLY A 6 10.88 5.83 8.55
N GLN A 7 10.37 5.03 7.61
CA GLN A 7 11.21 4.23 6.74
C GLN A 7 11.67 5.01 5.51
N VAL A 8 12.91 4.77 5.12
CA VAL A 8 13.55 5.40 3.94
C VAL A 8 12.99 4.89 2.61
N ASN A 9 12.32 3.72 2.61
CA ASN A 9 11.66 3.15 1.44
C ASN A 9 10.21 2.74 1.77
N ARG A 10 9.38 2.60 0.72
CA ARG A 10 7.95 2.30 0.88
C ARG A 10 7.65 0.84 1.16
N VAL A 11 8.49 -0.06 0.64
CA VAL A 11 8.37 -1.50 0.83
C VAL A 11 8.48 -1.88 2.30
N ASP A 12 9.47 -1.34 3.00
CA ASP A 12 9.67 -1.63 4.42
C ASP A 12 8.61 -0.95 5.29
N SER A 13 8.07 0.20 4.86
CA SER A 13 6.88 0.80 5.48
C SER A 13 5.68 -0.17 5.41
N ALA A 14 5.45 -0.78 4.25
CA ALA A 14 4.36 -1.74 4.06
C ALA A 14 4.57 -3.01 4.91
N LYS A 15 5.78 -3.58 4.91
CA LYS A 15 6.12 -4.75 5.74
C LYS A 15 5.88 -4.48 7.22
N LEU A 16 6.42 -3.36 7.73
CA LEU A 16 6.28 -2.99 9.14
C LEU A 16 4.82 -2.75 9.54
N ALA A 17 4.02 -2.16 8.66
CA ALA A 17 2.59 -1.97 8.90
C ALA A 17 1.86 -3.31 9.04
N VAL A 18 2.12 -4.26 8.14
CA VAL A 18 1.54 -5.61 8.16
C VAL A 18 2.03 -6.41 9.37
N GLU A 19 3.32 -6.38 9.68
CA GLU A 19 3.88 -7.06 10.85
C GLU A 19 3.24 -6.57 12.15
N ARG A 20 3.10 -5.25 12.31
CA ARG A 20 2.43 -4.64 13.48
C ARG A 20 0.93 -4.93 13.51
N ALA A 21 0.30 -5.14 12.36
CA ALA A 21 -1.07 -5.62 12.26
C ALA A 21 -1.19 -7.04 12.83
N GLY A 22 -0.26 -7.92 12.46
CA GLY A 22 -0.48 -9.36 12.49
C GLY A 22 -1.51 -9.79 11.43
N GLU A 23 -1.41 -11.05 11.01
CA GLU A 23 -2.20 -11.60 9.89
C GLU A 23 -3.71 -11.43 10.07
N GLU A 24 -4.24 -11.79 11.24
CA GLU A 24 -5.68 -11.74 11.52
C GLU A 24 -6.28 -10.33 11.41
N ARG A 25 -5.53 -9.30 11.83
CA ARG A 25 -6.02 -7.91 11.79
C ARG A 25 -5.69 -7.21 10.48
N ALA A 26 -4.70 -7.68 9.74
CA ALA A 26 -4.43 -7.17 8.39
C ALA A 26 -5.52 -7.62 7.41
N ALA A 27 -5.92 -8.89 7.49
CA ALA A 27 -6.92 -9.48 6.62
C ALA A 27 -8.26 -8.73 6.73
N GLY A 28 -8.81 -8.34 5.58
CA GLY A 28 -10.06 -7.59 5.50
C GLY A 28 -9.96 -6.10 5.80
N SER A 29 -8.78 -5.60 6.20
CA SER A 29 -8.58 -4.19 6.53
C SER A 29 -8.31 -3.32 5.29
N TYR A 30 -8.18 -2.01 5.51
CA TYR A 30 -7.89 -1.00 4.49
C TYR A 30 -6.55 -0.34 4.79
N ALA A 31 -5.84 0.11 3.75
CA ALA A 31 -4.57 0.81 3.90
C ALA A 31 -4.56 2.17 3.18
N ALA A 32 -3.70 3.06 3.67
CA ALA A 32 -3.40 4.33 3.04
C ALA A 32 -1.88 4.51 2.94
N SER A 33 -1.41 5.05 1.82
CA SER A 33 -0.04 5.47 1.62
C SER A 33 0.00 6.99 1.50
N ASP A 34 0.88 7.62 2.26
CA ASP A 34 1.12 9.07 2.28
C ASP A 34 1.69 9.60 0.95
N ALA A 35 2.44 8.74 0.24
CA ALA A 35 3.03 8.95 -1.07
C ALA A 35 2.72 7.81 -2.04
N PHE A 36 3.04 8.00 -3.31
CA PHE A 36 2.79 6.97 -4.31
C PHE A 36 3.67 5.73 -4.11
N PHE A 37 3.22 4.59 -4.66
CA PHE A 37 4.06 3.40 -4.76
C PHE A 37 5.02 3.53 -5.95
N PRO A 38 6.35 3.57 -5.74
CA PRO A 38 7.31 3.70 -6.84
C PRO A 38 7.41 2.41 -7.67
N PHE A 39 7.06 1.27 -7.07
CA PHE A 39 7.05 -0.07 -7.64
C PHE A 39 5.90 -0.90 -7.04
N PRO A 40 5.47 -1.99 -7.70
CA PRO A 40 4.36 -2.81 -7.22
C PRO A 40 4.63 -3.55 -5.89
N ASP A 41 5.88 -3.84 -5.58
CA ASP A 41 6.31 -4.61 -4.41
C ASP A 41 5.72 -4.10 -3.07
N GLY A 42 5.67 -2.79 -2.86
CA GLY A 42 5.06 -2.18 -1.68
C GLY A 42 3.56 -2.45 -1.58
N LEU A 43 2.85 -2.45 -2.70
CA LEU A 43 1.43 -2.81 -2.75
C LEU A 43 1.25 -4.32 -2.56
N GLU A 44 2.09 -5.14 -3.22
CA GLU A 44 1.98 -6.59 -3.17
C GLU A 44 2.05 -7.12 -1.72
N ILE A 45 2.93 -6.55 -0.89
CA ILE A 45 2.99 -6.86 0.55
C ILE A 45 1.64 -6.63 1.25
N LEU A 46 0.99 -5.50 0.97
CA LEU A 46 -0.30 -5.17 1.57
C LEU A 46 -1.39 -6.13 1.09
N THR A 47 -1.41 -6.45 -0.20
CA THR A 47 -2.41 -7.36 -0.78
C THR A 47 -2.22 -8.80 -0.31
N ALA A 48 -0.98 -9.26 -0.14
CA ALA A 48 -0.67 -10.58 0.40
C ALA A 48 -1.14 -10.73 1.86
N ALA A 49 -1.20 -9.62 2.60
CA ALA A 49 -1.76 -9.57 3.96
C ALA A 49 -3.30 -9.52 3.99
N GLY A 50 -3.98 -9.60 2.85
CA GLY A 50 -5.44 -9.65 2.76
C GLY A 50 -6.14 -8.29 2.84
N ILE A 51 -5.45 -7.19 2.55
CA ILE A 51 -6.06 -5.85 2.50
C ILE A 51 -7.06 -5.75 1.34
N LYS A 52 -8.24 -5.14 1.60
CA LYS A 52 -9.34 -5.04 0.63
C LYS A 52 -9.29 -3.81 -0.26
N ALA A 53 -8.75 -2.71 0.24
CA ALA A 53 -8.52 -1.52 -0.57
C ALA A 53 -7.32 -0.70 -0.08
N VAL A 54 -6.73 0.05 -1.01
CA VAL A 54 -5.61 0.96 -0.75
C VAL A 54 -5.89 2.33 -1.35
N ALA A 55 -5.66 3.39 -0.57
CA ALA A 55 -5.64 4.76 -1.06
C ALA A 55 -4.20 5.29 -1.15
N GLN A 56 -3.82 5.87 -2.28
CA GLN A 56 -2.50 6.46 -2.49
C GLN A 56 -2.59 7.67 -3.43
N PRO A 57 -1.62 8.60 -3.48
CA PRO A 57 -1.73 9.81 -4.30
C PRO A 57 -1.73 9.58 -5.82
N GLY A 58 -1.02 8.57 -6.30
CA GLY A 58 -0.64 8.43 -7.70
C GLY A 58 0.44 9.44 -8.11
N GLY A 59 0.77 9.45 -9.40
CA GLY A 59 1.79 10.31 -10.01
C GLY A 59 3.14 9.63 -10.23
N SER A 60 3.23 8.32 -10.05
CA SER A 60 4.43 7.56 -10.45
C SER A 60 4.45 7.39 -11.96
N VAL A 61 5.63 7.48 -12.58
CA VAL A 61 5.82 7.05 -13.98
C VAL A 61 5.52 5.56 -14.18
N ARG A 62 5.37 4.80 -13.08
CA ARG A 62 5.07 3.37 -13.05
C ARG A 62 3.68 3.05 -12.48
N ASP A 63 2.77 4.01 -12.40
CA ASP A 63 1.43 3.77 -11.83
C ASP A 63 0.70 2.62 -12.54
N GLU A 64 0.87 2.46 -13.86
CA GLU A 64 0.27 1.35 -14.62
C GLU A 64 0.63 -0.02 -14.03
N LEU A 65 1.90 -0.24 -13.67
CA LEU A 65 2.36 -1.50 -13.08
C LEU A 65 1.74 -1.75 -11.70
N VAL A 66 1.58 -0.69 -10.91
CA VAL A 66 0.95 -0.76 -9.58
C VAL A 66 -0.54 -1.05 -9.70
N ILE A 67 -1.21 -0.44 -10.68
CA ILE A 67 -2.63 -0.68 -10.99
C ILE A 67 -2.84 -2.12 -11.47
N GLU A 68 -1.96 -2.64 -12.32
CA GLU A 68 -2.02 -4.04 -12.76
C GLU A 68 -1.88 -5.01 -11.60
N ALA A 69 -0.95 -4.75 -10.66
CA ALA A 69 -0.81 -5.54 -9.45
C ALA A 69 -2.08 -5.48 -8.56
N ALA A 70 -2.69 -4.31 -8.40
CA ALA A 70 -3.96 -4.17 -7.68
C ALA A 70 -5.08 -4.99 -8.32
N LYS A 71 -5.22 -4.88 -9.66
CA LYS A 71 -6.22 -5.64 -10.44
C LYS A 71 -6.00 -7.14 -10.31
N LYS A 72 -4.75 -7.60 -10.44
CA LYS A 72 -4.40 -9.02 -10.29
C LYS A 72 -4.72 -9.56 -8.90
N ALA A 73 -4.53 -8.75 -7.87
CA ALA A 73 -4.86 -9.10 -6.49
C ALA A 73 -6.37 -8.97 -6.16
N GLY A 74 -7.18 -8.39 -7.06
CA GLY A 74 -8.60 -8.13 -6.79
C GLY A 74 -8.84 -7.05 -5.73
N VAL A 75 -7.90 -6.13 -5.55
CA VAL A 75 -7.95 -5.08 -4.53
C VAL A 75 -8.39 -3.75 -5.14
N THR A 76 -9.26 -3.04 -4.44
CA THR A 76 -9.70 -1.71 -4.88
C THR A 76 -8.59 -0.68 -4.62
N MET A 77 -8.23 0.12 -5.63
CA MET A 77 -7.24 1.19 -5.49
C MET A 77 -7.88 2.56 -5.73
N TYR A 78 -7.63 3.51 -4.82
CA TYR A 78 -8.04 4.91 -4.94
C TYR A 78 -6.84 5.81 -5.15
N PHE A 79 -6.97 6.80 -6.06
CA PHE A 79 -6.03 7.89 -6.22
C PHE A 79 -6.53 9.18 -5.59
N THR A 80 -5.73 9.77 -4.70
CA THR A 80 -6.10 11.03 -4.01
C THR A 80 -5.56 12.27 -4.72
N GLY A 81 -4.54 12.13 -5.57
CA GLY A 81 -3.90 13.25 -6.27
C GLY A 81 -3.05 14.18 -5.38
N THR A 82 -2.98 13.94 -4.07
CA THR A 82 -2.25 14.80 -3.12
C THR A 82 -1.39 13.97 -2.19
N ARG A 83 -0.12 14.35 -2.05
CA ARG A 83 0.88 13.71 -1.19
C ARG A 83 0.96 14.40 0.17
N HIS A 84 1.17 13.62 1.24
CA HIS A 84 1.22 14.10 2.62
C HIS A 84 2.52 13.68 3.34
N PHE A 85 3.67 14.26 2.97
CA PHE A 85 4.93 14.01 3.68
C PHE A 85 5.05 14.84 4.95
N PHE A 86 5.54 14.20 6.01
CA PHE A 86 5.83 14.78 7.32
C PHE A 86 7.13 14.20 7.89
#